data_AF-A0A935B9B9-F1
#
_entry.id   AF-A0A935B9B9-F1
#
_cell.length_a   1.000
_cell.length_b   1.000
_cell.length_c   1.000
_cell.angle_alpha   90.00
_cell.angle_beta   90.00
_cell.angle_gamma   90.00
#
_symmetry.space_group_name_H-M   'P 1'
#
loop_
_entity.id
_entity.type
_entity.pdbx_description
1 polymer ?
#
loop_
_entity_poly.entity_id
_entity_poly.type
_entity_poly.pdbx_seq_one_letter_code
_entity_poly.pdbx_strand_id
1 'polypeptide(L)'
;MDDTPDDETLLAQNDPCSDSWSEESFLGRLMEEALFDEEGYSTVEAAMIRAVAEGATFETLGVIIRIIERVTLMLKRHVDAGDEYGIVNLDDGQVHEIDRRVRYCLVEISLGNAPDMSRAEY
;
A
#
# COMPACT_ATOMS: atom_id res chain seq x y z
N MET A 1 25.85 -1.73 8.52
CA MET A 1 25.02 -2.82 7.97
C MET A 1 23.73 -2.14 7.58
N ASP A 2 23.32 -2.31 6.33
CA ASP A 2 22.04 -1.82 5.87
C ASP A 2 21.00 -2.79 6.45
N ASP A 3 20.35 -2.39 7.55
CA ASP A 3 19.33 -3.18 8.26
C ASP A 3 17.97 -3.11 7.57
N THR A 4 17.93 -2.71 6.29
CA THR A 4 16.71 -2.65 5.51
C THR A 4 16.21 -4.08 5.27
N PRO A 5 14.98 -4.44 5.71
CA PRO A 5 14.41 -5.75 5.45
C PRO A 5 14.33 -6.00 3.94
N ASP A 6 14.50 -7.25 3.53
CA ASP A 6 14.22 -7.64 2.14
C ASP A 6 12.74 -7.42 1.78
N ASP A 7 12.44 -7.36 0.48
CA ASP A 7 11.11 -7.01 -0.01
C ASP A 7 10.03 -7.98 0.49
N GLU A 8 10.33 -9.27 0.62
CA GLU A 8 9.38 -10.27 1.15
C GLU A 8 9.06 -10.00 2.62
N THR A 9 10.09 -9.72 3.43
CA THR A 9 9.92 -9.37 4.84
C THR A 9 9.14 -8.07 5.01
N LEU A 10 9.45 -7.05 4.22
CA LEU A 10 8.75 -5.76 4.25
C LEU A 10 7.27 -5.90 3.87
N LEU A 11 6.96 -6.67 2.82
CA LEU A 11 5.59 -6.93 2.40
C LEU A 11 4.84 -7.75 3.47
N ALA A 12 5.49 -8.77 4.04
CA ALA A 12 4.92 -9.57 5.12
C ALA A 12 4.65 -8.76 6.39
N GLN A 13 5.45 -7.72 6.70
CA GLN A 13 5.21 -6.81 7.81
C GLN A 13 3.99 -5.91 7.60
N ASN A 14 3.62 -5.65 6.34
CA ASN A 14 2.47 -4.84 5.95
C ASN A 14 1.20 -5.66 5.66
N ASP A 15 1.20 -6.98 5.89
CA ASP A 15 0.01 -7.81 5.69
C ASP A 15 -0.61 -8.21 7.04
N PRO A 16 -1.84 -7.76 7.38
CA PRO A 16 -2.49 -8.12 8.64
C PRO A 16 -2.80 -9.62 8.77
N CYS A 17 -2.69 -10.38 7.67
CA CYS A 17 -2.84 -11.83 7.66
C CYS A 17 -1.51 -12.60 7.80
N SER A 18 -0.39 -11.89 7.91
CA SER A 18 0.95 -12.47 8.03
C SER A 18 1.36 -12.61 9.51
N ASP A 19 2.10 -13.66 9.84
CA ASP A 19 2.70 -13.84 11.17
C ASP A 19 3.76 -12.76 11.48
N SER A 20 4.28 -12.10 10.44
CA SER A 20 5.24 -11.00 10.55
C SER A 20 4.57 -9.63 10.64
N TRP A 21 3.24 -9.55 10.71
CA TRP A 21 2.50 -8.29 10.83
C TRP A 21 3.11 -7.37 11.90
N SER A 22 3.28 -6.11 11.53
CA SER A 22 3.80 -5.09 12.43
C SER A 22 2.83 -3.91 12.49
N GLU A 23 2.38 -3.58 13.70
CA GLU A 23 1.59 -2.36 13.97
C GLU A 23 2.40 -1.09 13.64
N GLU A 24 3.73 -1.17 13.67
CA GLU A 24 4.64 -0.08 13.29
C GLU A 24 4.89 0.02 11.77
N SER A 25 4.38 -0.93 10.98
CA SER A 25 4.45 -0.85 9.52
C SER A 25 3.61 0.31 8.99
N PHE A 26 3.82 0.70 7.72
CA PHE A 26 2.97 1.69 7.06
C PHE A 26 1.49 1.31 7.18
N LEU A 27 1.12 0.07 6.85
CA LEU A 27 -0.28 -0.33 6.92
C LEU A 27 -0.77 -0.43 8.37
N GLY A 28 0.10 -0.80 9.31
CA GLY A 28 -0.21 -0.83 10.74
C GLY A 28 -0.60 0.55 11.26
N ARG A 29 0.24 1.55 11.00
CA ARG A 29 -0.03 2.96 11.34
C ARG A 29 -1.26 3.50 10.64
N LEU A 30 -1.49 3.11 9.40
CA LEU A 30 -2.71 3.49 8.69
C LEU A 30 -3.94 2.89 9.39
N MET A 31 -3.93 1.61 9.75
CA MET A 31 -5.10 0.95 10.33
C MET A 31 -5.37 1.35 11.79
N GLU A 32 -4.33 1.42 12.62
CA GLU A 32 -4.46 1.58 14.07
C GLU A 32 -4.38 3.04 14.53
N GLU A 33 -3.57 3.86 13.87
CA GLU A 33 -3.35 5.27 14.24
C GLU A 33 -4.04 6.26 13.29
N ALA A 34 -4.66 5.76 12.23
CA ALA A 34 -5.21 6.56 11.15
C ALA A 34 -4.16 7.53 10.57
N LEU A 35 -2.89 7.12 10.49
CA LEU A 35 -1.79 7.94 10.00
C LEU A 35 -1.30 7.42 8.64
N PHE A 36 -1.29 8.29 7.63
CA PHE A 36 -0.69 7.96 6.35
C PHE A 36 0.79 8.35 6.33
N ASP A 37 1.67 7.37 6.52
CA ASP A 37 3.12 7.53 6.37
C ASP A 37 3.50 7.45 4.88
N GLU A 38 3.73 8.61 4.25
CA GLU A 38 4.02 8.70 2.81
C GLU A 38 5.35 8.02 2.42
N GLU A 39 6.38 8.13 3.27
CA GLU A 39 7.67 7.47 3.05
C GLU A 39 7.54 5.96 3.21
N GLY A 40 6.79 5.53 4.24
CA GLY A 40 6.44 4.12 4.44
C GLY A 40 5.67 3.55 3.25
N TYR A 41 4.64 4.25 2.76
CA TYR A 41 3.88 3.85 1.57
C TYR A 41 4.77 3.73 0.33
N SER A 42 5.61 4.73 0.07
CA SER A 42 6.54 4.74 -1.06
C SER A 42 7.49 3.54 -1.04
N THR A 43 7.97 3.18 0.16
CA THR A 43 8.86 2.02 0.35
C THR A 43 8.13 0.70 0.06
N VAL A 44 6.91 0.53 0.58
CA VAL A 44 6.06 -0.65 0.32
C VAL A 44 5.69 -0.75 -1.15
N GLU A 45 5.30 0.37 -1.77
CA GLU A 45 4.98 0.43 -3.20
C GLU A 45 6.16 0.00 -4.06
N ALA A 46 7.36 0.52 -3.79
CA ALA A 46 8.56 0.11 -4.52
C ALA A 46 8.84 -1.40 -4.37
N ALA A 47 8.60 -1.98 -3.19
CA ALA A 47 8.74 -3.43 -2.96
C ALA A 47 7.69 -4.24 -3.73
N MET A 48 6.43 -3.79 -3.78
CA MET A 48 5.40 -4.43 -4.61
C MET A 48 5.80 -4.45 -6.09
N ILE A 49 6.34 -3.33 -6.59
CA ILE A 49 6.79 -3.19 -7.98
C ILE A 49 7.97 -4.11 -8.29
N ARG A 50 9.00 -4.12 -7.43
CA ARG A 50 10.17 -5.00 -7.60
C ARG A 50 9.78 -6.46 -7.57
N ALA A 51 8.97 -6.87 -6.60
CA ALA A 51 8.48 -8.25 -6.51
C ALA A 51 7.80 -8.70 -7.81
N VAL A 52 6.92 -7.87 -8.38
CA VAL A 52 6.22 -8.18 -9.64
C VAL A 52 7.20 -8.22 -10.83
N ALA A 53 8.11 -7.25 -10.92
CA ALA A 53 9.11 -7.18 -11.99
C ALA A 53 10.08 -8.38 -11.98
N GLU A 54 10.38 -8.93 -10.81
CA GLU A 54 11.29 -10.08 -10.62
C GLU A 54 10.57 -11.44 -10.72
N GLY A 55 9.25 -11.45 -10.93
CA GLY A 55 8.46 -12.66 -11.10
C GLY A 55 7.91 -13.22 -9.79
N ALA A 56 7.22 -12.37 -9.02
CA ALA A 56 6.55 -12.72 -7.76
C ALA A 56 5.81 -14.07 -7.81
N THR A 57 5.92 -14.82 -6.73
CA THR A 57 5.13 -16.04 -6.53
C THR A 57 3.65 -15.70 -6.34
N PHE A 58 2.76 -16.68 -6.49
CA PHE A 58 1.34 -16.50 -6.21
C PHE A 58 1.07 -16.07 -4.75
N GLU A 59 1.88 -16.55 -3.81
CA GLU A 59 1.79 -16.19 -2.38
C GLU A 59 2.13 -14.71 -2.19
N THR A 60 3.23 -14.24 -2.78
CA THR A 60 3.65 -12.84 -2.77
C THR A 60 2.61 -11.94 -3.44
N LEU A 61 2.05 -12.35 -4.59
CA LEU A 61 0.95 -11.61 -5.25
C LEU A 61 -0.28 -11.51 -4.34
N GLY A 62 -0.62 -12.57 -3.61
CA GLY A 62 -1.70 -12.56 -2.63
C GLY A 62 -1.47 -11.54 -1.51
N VAL A 63 -0.24 -11.40 -1.02
CA VAL A 63 0.16 -10.39 -0.03
C VAL A 63 -0.01 -8.98 -0.61
N ILE A 64 0.53 -8.73 -1.80
CA ILE A 64 0.44 -7.43 -2.50
C ILE A 64 -1.02 -6.99 -2.66
N ILE A 65 -1.89 -7.89 -3.12
CA ILE A 65 -3.32 -7.58 -3.31
C ILE A 65 -3.97 -7.22 -1.98
N ARG A 66 -3.71 -7.97 -0.90
CA ARG A 66 -4.26 -7.65 0.43
C ARG A 66 -3.83 -6.28 0.93
N ILE A 67 -2.56 -5.92 0.76
CA ILE A 67 -2.04 -4.59 1.13
C ILE A 67 -2.83 -3.51 0.38
N ILE A 68 -2.90 -3.61 -0.95
CA ILE A 68 -3.60 -2.63 -1.79
C ILE A 68 -5.09 -2.53 -1.43
N GLU A 69 -5.77 -3.66 -1.21
CA GLU A 69 -7.17 -3.69 -0.82
C GLU A 69 -7.40 -2.99 0.52
N ARG A 70 -6.49 -3.17 1.49
CA ARG A 70 -6.58 -2.51 2.80
C ARG A 70 -6.33 -1.02 2.71
N VAL A 71 -5.29 -0.58 1.99
CA VAL A 71 -5.07 0.85 1.74
C VAL A 71 -6.32 1.47 1.09
N THR A 72 -6.84 0.85 0.04
CA THR A 72 -8.05 1.32 -0.67
C THR A 72 -9.26 1.39 0.25
N LEU A 73 -9.45 0.41 1.14
CA LEU A 73 -10.52 0.40 2.12
C LEU A 73 -10.39 1.59 3.08
N MET A 74 -9.21 1.83 3.65
CA MET A 74 -9.02 2.92 4.61
C MET A 74 -9.23 4.30 3.97
N LEU A 75 -8.78 4.48 2.72
CA LEU A 75 -9.02 5.71 1.96
C LEU A 75 -10.52 5.94 1.71
N LYS A 76 -11.27 4.88 1.36
CA LYS A 76 -12.72 4.96 1.18
C LYS A 76 -13.46 5.31 2.46
N ARG A 77 -13.02 4.76 3.60
CA ARG A 77 -13.61 5.06 4.90
C ARG A 77 -13.42 6.51 5.29
N HIS A 78 -12.24 7.11 5.02
CA HIS A 78 -11.99 8.52 5.28
C HIS A 78 -13.00 9.45 4.59
N VAL A 79 -13.37 9.16 3.34
CA VAL A 79 -14.31 9.99 2.57
C VAL A 79 -15.78 9.60 2.75
N ASP A 80 -16.08 8.53 3.50
CA ASP A 80 -17.45 8.09 3.76
C ASP A 80 -18.03 8.88 4.95
N ALA A 81 -19.01 9.74 4.68
CA ALA A 81 -19.69 10.52 5.71
C ALA A 81 -20.43 9.67 6.77
N GLY A 82 -20.62 8.37 6.52
CA GLY A 82 -21.20 7.42 7.47
C GLY A 82 -20.18 6.63 8.30
N ASP A 83 -18.88 6.80 8.05
CA ASP A 83 -17.81 6.13 8.79
C ASP A 83 -17.16 7.11 9.77
N GLU A 84 -16.77 6.61 10.96
CA GLU A 84 -16.07 7.42 11.97
C GLU A 84 -14.55 7.47 11.73
N TYR A 85 -14.05 6.63 10.82
CA TYR A 85 -12.63 6.57 10.52
C TYR A 85 -12.20 7.73 9.63
N GLY A 86 -11.20 8.50 10.08
CA GLY A 86 -10.58 9.57 9.32
C GLY A 86 -9.06 9.58 9.47
N ILE A 87 -8.35 9.42 8.36
CA ILE A 87 -6.89 9.62 8.29
C ILE A 87 -6.52 11.03 8.76
N VAL A 88 -5.74 11.12 9.83
CA VAL A 88 -5.57 12.36 10.61
C VAL A 88 -4.70 13.42 9.93
N ASN A 89 -3.82 13.00 9.01
CA ASN A 89 -2.84 13.87 8.36
C ASN A 89 -3.13 14.12 6.87
N LEU A 90 -4.32 13.76 6.40
CA LEU A 90 -4.74 13.99 5.00
C LEU A 90 -6.08 14.72 4.94
N ASP A 91 -6.29 15.49 3.88
CA ASP A 91 -7.61 15.97 3.47
C ASP A 91 -8.23 15.10 2.35
N ASP A 92 -9.53 15.31 2.07
CA ASP A 92 -10.28 14.58 1.04
C ASP A 92 -9.62 14.61 -0.35
N GLY A 93 -8.98 15.73 -0.69
CA GLY A 93 -8.30 15.93 -1.97
C GLY A 93 -7.04 15.08 -2.07
N GLN A 94 -6.22 15.10 -1.02
CA GLN A 94 -5.04 14.24 -0.90
C GLN A 94 -5.43 12.75 -0.91
N VAL A 95 -6.51 12.39 -0.22
CA VAL A 95 -7.05 11.01 -0.25
C VAL A 95 -7.47 10.59 -1.65
N HIS A 96 -8.10 11.48 -2.42
CA HIS A 96 -8.46 11.21 -3.83
C HIS A 96 -7.23 11.05 -4.74
N GLU A 97 -6.15 11.78 -4.49
CA GLU A 97 -4.89 11.62 -5.23
C GLU A 97 -4.23 10.28 -4.93
N ILE A 98 -4.18 9.90 -3.65
CA ILE A 98 -3.61 8.62 -3.22
C ILE A 98 -4.46 7.44 -3.73
N ASP A 99 -5.79 7.50 -3.65
CA ASP A 99 -6.67 6.44 -4.18
C ASP A 99 -6.45 6.23 -5.69
N ARG A 100 -6.25 7.30 -6.47
CA ARG A 100 -5.89 7.18 -7.89
C ARG A 100 -4.55 6.48 -8.08
N ARG A 101 -3.53 6.84 -7.30
CA ARG A 101 -2.20 6.20 -7.34
C ARG A 101 -2.27 4.71 -7.01
N VAL A 102 -2.92 4.36 -5.90
CA VAL A 102 -3.06 2.98 -5.43
C VAL A 102 -3.79 2.12 -6.46
N ARG A 103 -4.87 2.64 -7.05
CA ARG A 103 -5.60 1.94 -8.12
C ARG A 103 -4.78 1.79 -9.40
N TYR A 104 -4.00 2.80 -9.77
CA TYR A 104 -3.09 2.71 -10.91
C TYR A 104 -2.06 1.60 -10.71
N CYS A 105 -1.43 1.56 -9.52
CA CYS A 105 -0.50 0.52 -9.12
C CYS A 105 -1.15 -0.88 -9.21
N LEU A 106 -2.36 -1.05 -8.68
CA LEU A 106 -3.12 -2.31 -8.77
C LEU A 106 -3.35 -2.75 -10.22
N VAL A 107 -3.77 -1.82 -11.09
CA VAL A 107 -4.05 -2.14 -12.50
C VAL A 107 -2.77 -2.59 -13.21
N GLU A 108 -1.67 -1.86 -13.07
CA GLU A 108 -0.41 -2.20 -13.72
C GLU A 108 0.13 -3.55 -13.23
N ILE A 109 0.11 -3.79 -11.91
CA ILE A 109 0.48 -5.10 -11.32
C ILE A 109 -0.40 -6.21 -11.89
N SER A 110 -1.72 -5.99 -11.98
CA SER A 110 -2.66 -6.99 -12.52
C SER A 110 -2.46 -7.29 -14.00
N LEU A 111 -1.93 -6.33 -14.76
CA LEU A 111 -1.58 -6.48 -16.17
C LEU A 111 -0.19 -7.10 -16.38
N GLY A 112 0.55 -7.38 -15.30
CA GLY A 112 1.93 -7.89 -15.35
C GLY A 112 2.94 -6.83 -15.77
N ASN A 113 2.58 -5.55 -15.66
CA ASN A 113 3.48 -4.44 -15.93
C ASN A 113 4.12 -3.95 -14.63
N ALA A 114 5.34 -3.43 -14.72
CA ALA A 114 5.85 -2.53 -13.68
C ALA A 114 5.07 -1.20 -13.80
N PRO A 115 4.45 -0.69 -12.72
CA PRO A 115 3.76 0.58 -12.74
C PRO A 115 4.70 1.72 -13.14
N ASP A 116 4.37 2.42 -14.23
CA ASP A 116 5.11 3.59 -14.71
C ASP A 116 4.40 4.86 -14.24
N MET A 117 4.91 5.44 -13.15
CA MET A 117 4.32 6.63 -12.54
C MET A 117 4.38 7.89 -13.44
N SER A 118 5.18 7.89 -14.53
CA SER A 118 5.13 8.98 -15.54
C SER A 118 3.81 9.02 -16.32
N ARG A 119 3.02 7.94 -16.27
CA ARG A 119 1.70 7.84 -16.92
C ARG A 119 0.55 8.28 -16.03
N ALA A 120 0.77 8.46 -14.72
CA ALA A 120 -0.26 8.88 -13.79
C ALA A 120 -0.57 10.39 -13.84
N GLU A 121 0.22 11.18 -14.58
CA GLU A 121 0.07 12.63 -14.74
C GLU A 121 -0.91 13.07 -15.87
N TYR A 122 -1.68 12.14 -16.45
CA TYR A 122 -2.63 12.42 -17.55
C TYR A 122 -4.10 12.25 -17.16
#